data_AF-A0A1J0P8E9-F1
#
_entry.id   AF-A0A1J0P8E9-F1
#
_cell.length_a   1.000
_cell.length_b   1.000
_cell.length_c   1.000
_cell.angle_alpha   90.00
_cell.angle_beta   90.00
_cell.angle_gamma   90.00
#
_symmetry.space_group_name_H-M   'P 1'
#
loop_
_entity.id
_entity.type
_entity.pdbx_description
1 polymer ?
#
loop_
_entity_poly.entity_id
_entity_poly.type
_entity_poly.pdbx_seq_one_letter_code
_entity_poly.pdbx_strand_id
1 'polypeptide(L)'
;MIEAGSGAGRGAMQYTGLRRPPYDAAREQALSEGIDPNSNEWQEIYFAQEYAGLHDPAEGSLIGWCCVFEDRPAGLDPAAAAAYWTGSAESGEGYFRPGTPHSERRQAEAMRIWDLIEAGDLLIPSEPDHGRTN
;
A
#
# COMPACT_ATOMS: atom_id res chain seq x y z
N MET A 1 12.04 -12.08 -18.00
CA MET A 1 12.75 -12.58 -16.80
C MET A 1 11.78 -12.40 -15.64
N ILE A 2 11.29 -13.50 -15.08
CA ILE A 2 10.32 -13.55 -13.98
C ILE A 2 11.14 -13.61 -12.69
N GLU A 3 10.77 -12.85 -11.66
CA GLU A 3 11.54 -12.67 -10.43
C GLU A 3 12.05 -14.00 -9.84
N ALA A 4 13.35 -14.24 -9.97
CA ALA A 4 14.07 -15.29 -9.26
C ALA A 4 14.60 -14.69 -7.96
N GLY A 5 13.79 -14.76 -6.91
CA GLY A 5 14.17 -14.29 -5.58
C GLY A 5 13.00 -14.44 -4.62
N SER A 6 12.96 -15.54 -3.88
CA SER A 6 11.95 -15.87 -2.88
C SER A 6 12.04 -14.99 -1.62
N GLY A 7 11.97 -13.67 -1.76
CA GLY A 7 11.79 -12.75 -0.65
C GLY A 7 10.30 -12.58 -0.38
N ALA A 8 9.73 -13.38 0.52
CA ALA A 8 8.33 -13.20 0.95
C ALA A 8 8.03 -11.71 1.24
N GLY A 9 6.92 -11.19 0.73
CA GLY A 9 6.53 -9.79 0.91
C GLY A 9 6.52 -9.36 2.36
N ARG A 10 6.75 -8.07 2.61
CA ARG A 10 6.80 -7.48 3.96
C ARG A 10 5.78 -6.39 4.13
N GLY A 11 5.37 -6.18 5.37
CA GLY A 11 4.47 -5.11 5.75
C GLY A 11 3.06 -5.28 5.17
N ALA A 12 2.22 -4.29 5.44
CA ALA A 12 0.83 -4.27 5.01
C ALA A 12 0.71 -4.26 3.47
N MET A 13 1.65 -3.60 2.79
CA MET A 13 1.62 -3.42 1.34
C MET A 13 2.36 -4.51 0.55
N GLN A 14 2.91 -5.53 1.22
CA GLN A 14 3.67 -6.62 0.61
C GLN A 14 4.84 -6.15 -0.26
N TYR A 15 5.71 -5.31 0.30
CA TYR A 15 6.90 -4.79 -0.40
C TYR A 15 7.79 -5.94 -0.88
N THR A 16 8.05 -5.97 -2.19
CA THR A 16 8.77 -7.02 -2.94
C THR A 16 9.61 -6.39 -4.05
N GLY A 17 10.47 -7.19 -4.70
CA GLY A 17 11.33 -6.73 -5.79
C GLY A 17 12.16 -5.50 -5.42
N LEU A 18 12.15 -4.49 -6.29
CA LEU A 18 12.89 -3.23 -6.11
C LEU A 18 12.43 -2.39 -4.91
N ARG A 19 11.19 -2.59 -4.44
CA ARG A 19 10.63 -1.86 -3.30
C ARG A 19 11.10 -2.43 -1.96
N ARG A 20 11.65 -3.65 -1.97
CA ARG A 20 12.00 -4.38 -0.77
C ARG A 20 13.23 -3.82 -0.03
N PRO A 21 14.38 -3.56 -0.70
CA PRO A 21 15.54 -2.98 -0.02
C PRO A 21 15.26 -1.65 0.71
N PRO A 22 14.60 -0.64 0.12
CA PRO A 22 14.33 0.62 0.83
C PRO A 22 13.39 0.41 2.04
N TYR A 23 12.41 -0.49 1.91
CA TYR A 23 11.53 -0.84 3.02
C TYR A 23 12.29 -1.49 4.18
N ASP A 24 13.17 -2.47 3.88
CA ASP A 24 13.97 -3.14 4.90
C ASP A 24 14.93 -2.13 5.58
N ALA A 25 15.52 -1.19 4.83
CA ALA A 25 16.39 -0.14 5.38
C ALA A 25 15.63 0.82 6.32
N ALA A 26 14.45 1.31 5.91
CA ALA A 26 13.63 2.17 6.76
C ALA A 26 13.16 1.44 8.03
N ARG A 27 12.84 0.15 7.90
CA ARG A 27 12.47 -0.70 9.04
C ARG A 27 13.64 -0.88 10.02
N GLU A 28 14.85 -1.12 9.52
CA GLU A 28 16.06 -1.24 10.35
C GLU A 28 16.37 0.06 11.09
N GLN A 29 16.22 1.20 10.41
CA GLN A 29 16.34 2.51 11.03
C GLN A 29 15.31 2.71 12.15
N ALA A 30 14.03 2.44 11.89
CA ALA A 30 12.97 2.56 12.90
C ALA A 30 13.26 1.72 14.16
N LEU A 31 13.73 0.47 13.98
CA LEU A 31 14.14 -0.38 15.10
C LEU A 31 15.31 0.22 15.89
N SER A 32 16.28 0.84 15.21
CA SER A 32 17.41 1.51 15.87
C SER A 32 17.00 2.74 16.68
N GLU A 33 15.89 3.38 16.29
CA GLU A 33 15.30 4.55 16.94
C GLU A 33 14.28 4.17 18.03
N GLY A 34 14.03 2.87 18.24
CA GLY A 34 13.04 2.37 19.21
C GLY A 34 11.58 2.55 18.77
N ILE A 35 11.35 2.78 17.47
CA ILE A 35 10.02 2.87 16.86
C ILE A 35 9.58 1.47 16.44
N ASP A 36 8.30 1.11 16.64
CA ASP A 36 7.76 -0.19 16.19
C ASP A 36 7.34 -0.13 14.72
N PRO A 37 8.10 -0.75 13.80
CA PRO A 37 7.74 -0.75 12.38
C PRO A 37 6.61 -1.73 12.04
N ASN A 38 6.11 -2.54 12.99
CA ASN A 38 4.95 -3.41 12.75
C ASN A 38 3.62 -2.74 13.13
N SER A 39 3.67 -1.53 13.70
CA SER A 39 2.48 -0.73 13.98
C SER A 39 1.80 -0.30 12.68
N ASN A 40 0.47 -0.24 12.68
CA ASN A 40 -0.29 0.25 11.51
C ASN A 40 0.11 1.68 11.14
N GLU A 41 0.30 2.54 12.16
CA GLU A 41 0.72 3.93 11.97
C GLU A 41 2.04 4.03 11.19
N TRP A 42 3.08 3.29 11.59
CA TRP A 42 4.36 3.32 10.89
C TRP A 42 4.23 2.80 9.45
N GLN A 43 3.43 1.74 9.24
CA GLN A 43 3.21 1.15 7.92
C GLN A 43 2.50 2.13 6.97
N GLU A 44 1.52 2.87 7.46
CA GLU A 44 0.80 3.91 6.71
C GLU A 44 1.69 5.12 6.42
N ILE A 45 2.48 5.57 7.39
CA ILE A 45 3.48 6.64 7.20
C ILE A 45 4.49 6.23 6.12
N TYR A 46 5.05 5.02 6.21
CA TYR A 46 6.01 4.55 5.21
C TYR A 46 5.38 4.53 3.80
N PHE A 47 4.14 4.04 3.68
CA PHE A 47 3.41 4.06 2.41
C PHE A 47 3.29 5.49 1.84
N ALA A 48 2.94 6.47 2.66
CA ALA A 48 2.86 7.86 2.24
C ALA A 48 4.23 8.42 1.81
N GLN A 49 5.32 8.03 2.50
CA GLN A 49 6.68 8.42 2.15
C GLN A 49 7.15 7.79 0.83
N GLU A 50 6.79 6.53 0.56
CA GLU A 50 7.04 5.89 -0.74
C GLU A 50 6.33 6.64 -1.86
N TYR A 51 5.05 6.98 -1.67
CA TYR A 51 4.28 7.80 -2.61
C TYR A 51 4.94 9.18 -2.84
N ALA A 52 5.49 9.80 -1.80
CA ALA A 52 6.22 11.07 -1.89
C ALA A 52 7.62 10.96 -2.51
N GLY A 53 8.09 9.75 -2.85
CA GLY A 53 9.42 9.51 -3.44
C GLY A 53 10.59 9.63 -2.45
N LEU A 54 10.33 9.62 -1.14
CA LEU A 54 11.39 9.78 -0.12
C LEU A 54 12.34 8.58 -0.02
N HIS A 55 11.93 7.44 -0.59
CA HIS A 55 12.66 6.18 -0.58
C HIS A 55 13.20 5.78 -1.96
N ASP A 56 13.20 6.71 -2.91
CA ASP A 56 13.67 6.48 -4.27
C ASP A 56 15.18 6.16 -4.30
N PRO A 57 15.60 5.03 -4.89
CA PRO A 57 17.02 4.75 -5.07
C PRO A 57 17.66 5.71 -6.09
N ALA A 58 18.98 5.90 -6.00
CA ALA A 58 19.72 6.79 -6.89
C ALA A 58 19.60 6.45 -8.39
N GLU A 59 19.30 5.19 -8.72
CA GLU A 59 19.22 4.68 -10.10
C GLU A 59 17.76 4.53 -10.61
N GLY A 60 16.75 4.98 -9.87
CA GLY A 60 15.36 4.92 -10.33
C GLY A 60 14.33 5.37 -9.29
N SER A 61 13.15 5.75 -9.75
CA SER A 61 12.07 6.18 -8.85
C SER A 61 11.09 5.04 -8.55
N LEU A 62 10.68 4.90 -7.29
CA LEU A 62 9.60 4.01 -6.87
C LEU A 62 8.22 4.59 -7.19
N ILE A 63 8.13 5.88 -7.55
CA ILE A 63 6.86 6.57 -7.84
C ILE A 63 6.06 5.90 -8.96
N GLY A 64 6.72 5.18 -9.88
CA GLY A 64 6.05 4.40 -10.93
C GLY A 64 5.13 3.29 -10.41
N TRP A 65 5.29 2.87 -9.15
CA TRP A 65 4.34 2.00 -8.46
C TRP A 65 3.12 2.77 -7.94
N CYS A 66 3.32 4.03 -7.57
CA CYS A 66 2.34 4.91 -6.95
C CYS A 66 1.53 5.75 -7.95
N CYS A 67 1.93 5.83 -9.23
CA CYS A 67 1.17 6.57 -10.27
C CYS A 67 -0.31 6.14 -10.38
N VAL A 68 -0.62 4.88 -10.06
CA VAL A 68 -2.00 4.37 -10.03
C VAL A 68 -2.90 5.13 -9.05
N PHE A 69 -2.35 5.85 -8.08
CA PHE A 69 -3.14 6.69 -7.19
C PHE A 69 -3.53 8.03 -7.82
N GLU A 70 -2.74 8.54 -8.77
CA GLU A 70 -3.04 9.77 -9.52
C GLU A 70 -4.10 9.55 -10.59
N ASP A 71 -3.99 8.44 -11.30
CA ASP A 71 -4.79 8.17 -12.51
C ASP A 71 -6.09 7.43 -12.22
N ARG A 72 -6.50 7.36 -10.95
CA ARG A 72 -7.68 6.58 -10.54
C ARG A 72 -8.95 7.17 -11.15
N PRO A 73 -9.74 6.38 -11.90
CA PRO A 73 -11.04 6.82 -12.41
C PRO A 73 -11.99 7.26 -11.29
N ALA A 74 -12.75 8.32 -11.52
CA ALA A 74 -13.82 8.74 -10.62
C ALA A 74 -15.01 7.77 -10.69
N GLY A 75 -15.72 7.60 -9.56
CA GLY A 75 -16.97 6.84 -9.49
C GLY A 75 -16.82 5.32 -9.47
N LEU A 76 -15.61 4.79 -9.23
CA LEU A 76 -15.43 3.36 -8.98
C LEU A 76 -16.14 2.95 -7.70
N ASP A 77 -16.90 1.84 -7.77
CA ASP A 77 -17.37 1.15 -6.58
C ASP A 77 -16.21 0.45 -5.85
N PRO A 78 -16.41 -0.03 -4.60
CA PRO A 78 -15.34 -0.65 -3.82
C PRO A 78 -14.67 -1.86 -4.51
N ALA A 79 -15.45 -2.68 -5.21
CA ALA A 79 -14.92 -3.83 -5.94
C ALA A 79 -14.02 -3.38 -7.11
N ALA A 80 -14.51 -2.46 -7.93
CA ALA A 80 -13.77 -1.91 -9.06
C ALA A 80 -12.50 -1.19 -8.61
N ALA A 81 -12.56 -0.45 -7.51
CA ALA A 81 -11.39 0.19 -6.89
C ALA A 81 -10.37 -0.86 -6.43
N ALA A 82 -10.81 -1.93 -5.76
CA ALA A 82 -9.93 -3.01 -5.33
C ALA A 82 -9.26 -3.74 -6.50
N ALA A 83 -9.98 -3.98 -7.60
CA ALA A 83 -9.43 -4.56 -8.81
C ALA A 83 -8.36 -3.64 -9.43
N TYR A 84 -8.66 -2.35 -9.55
CA TYR A 84 -7.77 -1.34 -10.11
C TYR A 84 -6.45 -1.21 -9.34
N TRP A 85 -6.50 -1.10 -8.01
CA TRP A 85 -5.27 -1.03 -7.20
C TRP A 85 -4.53 -2.37 -7.09
N THR A 86 -5.23 -3.51 -7.25
CA THR A 86 -4.60 -4.83 -7.24
C THR A 86 -3.77 -5.06 -8.51
N GLY A 87 -4.38 -4.90 -9.68
CA GLY A 87 -3.77 -5.20 -10.97
C GLY A 87 -3.10 -6.58 -11.04
N SER A 88 -1.98 -6.70 -11.76
CA SER A 88 -1.21 -7.95 -11.84
C SER A 88 0.24 -7.73 -12.28
N ALA A 89 1.13 -8.65 -11.90
CA ALA A 89 2.51 -8.65 -12.40
C ALA A 89 2.58 -8.83 -13.93
N GLU A 90 1.63 -9.56 -14.52
CA GLU A 90 1.56 -9.83 -15.95
C GLU A 90 1.24 -8.57 -16.78
N SER A 91 0.30 -7.75 -16.30
CA SER A 91 -0.09 -6.48 -16.96
C SER A 91 0.87 -5.34 -16.63
N GLY A 92 1.58 -5.44 -15.49
CA GLY A 92 2.34 -4.32 -14.94
C GLY A 92 1.47 -3.21 -14.35
N GLU A 93 0.15 -3.43 -14.26
CA GLU A 93 -0.82 -2.47 -13.73
C GLU A 93 -1.11 -2.72 -12.25
N GLY A 94 -1.65 -1.69 -11.58
CA GLY A 94 -1.97 -1.72 -10.14
C GLY A 94 -0.80 -1.26 -9.27
N TYR A 95 -1.05 -1.14 -7.96
CA TYR A 95 -0.02 -0.88 -6.97
C TYR A 95 0.56 -2.18 -6.39
N PHE A 96 -0.30 -3.18 -6.15
CA PHE A 96 0.14 -4.44 -5.54
C PHE A 96 0.82 -5.37 -6.54
N ARG A 97 0.37 -5.38 -7.80
CA ARG A 97 0.91 -6.18 -8.93
C ARG A 97 1.31 -7.61 -8.57
N PRO A 98 0.45 -8.39 -7.87
CA PRO A 98 0.81 -9.74 -7.48
C PRO A 98 0.94 -10.67 -8.69
N GLY A 99 1.73 -11.74 -8.56
CA GLY A 99 1.78 -12.80 -9.57
C GLY A 99 0.46 -13.56 -9.73
N THR A 100 -0.30 -13.69 -8.64
CA THR A 100 -1.68 -14.20 -8.68
C THR A 100 -2.61 -13.19 -8.00
N PRO A 101 -3.43 -12.44 -8.77
CA PRO A 101 -4.26 -11.36 -8.24
C PRO A 101 -5.31 -11.77 -7.21
N HIS A 102 -5.87 -12.97 -7.35
CA HIS A 102 -7.04 -13.41 -6.57
C HIS A 102 -8.15 -12.33 -6.57
N SER A 103 -8.39 -11.71 -7.75
CA SER A 103 -9.22 -10.52 -7.88
C SER A 103 -10.62 -10.70 -7.33
N GLU A 104 -11.26 -11.86 -7.54
CA GLU A 104 -12.61 -12.14 -7.00
C GLU A 104 -12.65 -12.02 -5.48
N ARG A 105 -11.68 -12.63 -4.79
CA ARG A 105 -11.60 -12.59 -3.32
C ARG A 105 -11.35 -11.17 -2.82
N ARG A 106 -10.46 -10.42 -3.47
CA ARG A 106 -10.15 -9.04 -3.08
C ARG A 106 -11.33 -8.09 -3.31
N GLN A 107 -12.05 -8.27 -4.42
CA GLN A 107 -13.28 -7.52 -4.71
C GLN A 107 -14.39 -7.81 -3.69
N ALA A 108 -14.62 -9.10 -3.39
CA ALA A 108 -15.62 -9.50 -2.41
C ALA A 108 -15.30 -8.94 -1.02
N GLU A 109 -14.02 -8.95 -0.62
CA GLU A 109 -13.60 -8.39 0.66
C GLU A 109 -13.73 -6.86 0.69
N ALA A 110 -13.43 -6.16 -0.41
CA ALA A 110 -13.62 -4.71 -0.48
C ALA A 110 -15.09 -4.31 -0.32
N MET A 111 -16.02 -5.04 -0.94
CA MET A 111 -17.45 -4.85 -0.74
C MET A 111 -17.84 -5.12 0.72
N ARG A 112 -17.36 -6.22 1.30
CA ARG A 112 -17.65 -6.57 2.70
C ARG A 112 -17.18 -5.50 3.69
N ILE A 113 -15.97 -4.97 3.50
CA ILE A 113 -15.43 -3.91 4.35
C ILE A 113 -16.22 -2.61 4.18
N TRP A 114 -16.58 -2.27 2.95
CA TRP A 114 -17.43 -1.11 2.68
C TRP A 114 -18.80 -1.21 3.37
N ASP A 115 -19.46 -2.37 3.28
CA ASP A 115 -20.74 -2.61 3.95
C ASP A 115 -20.63 -2.45 5.47
N LEU A 116 -19.53 -2.90 6.08
CA LEU A 116 -19.28 -2.71 7.52
C LEU A 116 -19.07 -1.24 7.89
N ILE A 117 -18.41 -0.47 7.04
CA ILE A 117 -18.21 0.98 7.24
C ILE A 117 -19.56 1.70 7.15
N GLU A 118 -20.34 1.43 6.11
CA GLU A 118 -21.67 2.04 5.90
C GLU A 118 -22.67 1.67 7.02
N ALA A 119 -22.57 0.45 7.56
CA ALA A 119 -23.36 0.02 8.72
C ALA A 119 -22.91 0.66 10.04
N GLY A 120 -21.71 1.27 10.08
CA GLY A 120 -21.09 1.78 11.31
C GLY A 120 -20.47 0.69 12.20
N ASP A 121 -20.40 -0.54 11.71
CA ASP A 121 -19.81 -1.69 12.40
C ASP A 121 -18.27 -1.68 12.35
N LEU A 122 -17.70 -0.99 11.36
CA LEU A 122 -16.27 -0.70 11.27
C LEU A 122 -16.04 0.81 11.23
N LEU A 123 -15.43 1.34 12.29
CA LEU A 123 -15.07 2.75 12.37
C LEU A 123 -13.75 2.98 11.62
N ILE A 124 -13.78 3.88 10.64
CA ILE A 124 -12.56 4.53 10.16
C ILE A 124 -12.16 5.51 11.27
N PRO A 125 -10.92 5.44 11.81
CA PRO A 125 -10.46 6.42 12.78
C PRO A 125 -10.71 7.82 12.23
N SER A 126 -11.48 8.64 12.94
CA SER A 126 -11.56 10.07 12.65
C SER A 126 -10.16 10.67 12.76
N GLU A 127 -9.85 11.70 11.96
CA GLU A 127 -8.58 12.42 12.07
C GLU A 127 -8.23 12.69 13.55
N PRO A 128 -6.95 12.58 13.94
CA PRO A 128 -6.54 13.14 15.21
C PRO A 128 -6.99 14.60 15.25
N ASP A 129 -7.62 15.03 16.34
CA ASP A 129 -7.80 16.46 16.60
C ASP A 129 -6.40 17.07 16.72
N HIS A 130 -5.86 17.55 15.60
CA HIS A 130 -4.63 18.32 15.53
C HIS A 130 -4.92 19.71 16.05
N GLY A 131 -5.27 19.79 17.34
CA GLY A 131 -5.83 20.94 18.03
C GLY A 131 -5.44 22.24 17.35
N ARG A 132 -6.38 22.77 16.56
CA ARG A 132 -6.20 24.08 15.93
C ARG A 132 -6.12 25.08 17.06
N THR A 133 -4.90 25.44 17.46
CA THR A 133 -4.68 26.61 18.28
C THR A 133 -5.11 27.81 17.47
N ASN A 134 -6.22 28.42 17.87
CA ASN A 134 -6.66 29.73 17.41
C ASN A 134 -5.58 30.81 17.64
#